data_AF-A0A521WSZ3-F1
#
_entry.id   AF-A0A521WSZ3-F1
#
_cell.length_a   1.000
_cell.length_b   1.000
_cell.length_c   1.000
_cell.angle_alpha   90.00
_cell.angle_beta   90.00
_cell.angle_gamma   90.00
#
_symmetry.space_group_name_H-M   'P 1'
#
loop_
_entity.id
_entity.type
_entity.pdbx_description
1 polymer ?
#
loop_
_entity_poly.entity_id
_entity_poly.type
_entity_poly.pdbx_seq_one_letter_code
_entity_poly.pdbx_strand_id
1 'polypeptide(L)'
;MKLEAAEAEITEIMSKNRHRRVVAVDLDGTLAKYDGWKGFTNIGEPRMEMMTRLNQEHKAGSYIMIFTCRVTSPTNKVIPAVVKALEQYLEDWGIPYDEIWLGTGKPYANVYIDDKASRVGCAECIAHDEAVRSRG
;
A
#
# COMPACT_ATOMS: atom_id res chain seq x y z
N MET A 1 22.34 -24.43 26.04
CA MET A 1 22.56 -22.97 26.27
C MET A 1 22.44 -22.10 25.03
N LYS A 2 23.36 -22.11 24.03
CA LYS A 2 23.22 -21.20 22.85
C LYS A 2 22.09 -21.59 21.87
N LEU A 3 21.81 -22.88 21.70
CA LEU A 3 20.70 -23.33 20.83
C LEU A 3 19.32 -22.99 21.40
N GLU A 4 19.11 -23.30 22.69
CA GLU A 4 17.81 -23.07 23.35
C GLU A 4 17.42 -21.59 23.39
N ALA A 5 18.40 -20.68 23.55
CA ALA A 5 18.15 -19.25 23.50
C ALA A 5 17.72 -18.78 22.09
N ALA A 6 18.34 -19.31 21.03
CA ALA A 6 17.97 -18.99 19.66
C ALA A 6 16.59 -19.56 19.28
N GLU A 7 16.25 -20.76 19.76
CA GLU A 7 14.93 -21.37 19.54
C GLU A 7 13.81 -20.57 20.24
N ALA A 8 14.07 -20.07 21.45
CA ALA A 8 13.13 -19.20 22.16
C ALA A 8 12.93 -17.86 21.43
N GLU A 9 14.02 -17.25 20.95
CA GLU A 9 13.98 -16.00 20.17
C GLU A 9 13.22 -16.18 18.85
N ILE A 10 13.48 -17.26 18.11
CA ILE A 10 12.76 -17.60 16.87
C ILE A 10 11.28 -17.83 17.16
N THR A 11 10.94 -18.53 18.25
CA THR A 11 9.55 -18.80 18.63
C THR A 11 8.81 -17.51 18.99
N GLU A 12 9.47 -16.59 19.70
CA GLU A 12 8.90 -15.30 20.06
C GLU A 12 8.74 -14.38 18.84
N ILE A 13 9.72 -14.34 17.93
CA ILE A 13 9.62 -13.62 16.64
C ILE A 13 8.46 -14.17 15.80
N MET A 14 8.38 -15.49 15.65
CA MET A 14 7.30 -16.15 14.90
C MET A 14 5.93 -15.87 15.54
N SER A 15 5.83 -15.91 16.87
CA SER A 15 4.62 -15.59 17.63
C SER A 15 4.16 -14.14 17.40
N LYS A 16 5.07 -13.17 17.53
CA LYS A 16 4.81 -11.75 17.26
C LYS A 16 4.39 -11.50 15.81
N ASN A 17 4.96 -12.25 14.86
CA ASN A 17 4.64 -12.10 13.43
C ASN A 17 3.32 -12.75 13.00
N ARG A 18 2.79 -13.74 13.74
CA ARG A 18 1.53 -14.45 13.37
C ARG A 18 0.29 -13.57 13.33
N HIS A 19 0.35 -12.35 13.85
CA HIS A 19 -0.78 -11.42 13.94
C HIS A 19 -0.45 -10.00 13.46
N ARG A 20 0.64 -9.86 12.67
CA ARG A 20 1.04 -8.55 12.17
C ARG A 20 -0.09 -7.96 11.32
N ARG A 21 -0.57 -6.78 11.69
CA ARG A 21 -1.64 -6.09 10.95
C ARG A 21 -1.13 -5.72 9.56
N VAL A 22 -1.81 -6.18 8.52
CA VAL A 22 -1.46 -5.91 7.12
C VAL A 22 -2.29 -4.75 6.59
N VAL A 23 -1.61 -3.74 6.03
CA VAL A 23 -2.21 -2.55 5.40
C VAL A 23 -1.87 -2.55 3.93
N ALA A 24 -2.88 -2.74 3.09
CA ALA A 24 -2.76 -2.53 1.66
C ALA A 24 -3.05 -1.06 1.33
N VAL A 25 -2.15 -0.44 0.60
CA VAL A 25 -2.18 1.00 0.32
C VAL A 25 -2.19 1.20 -1.18
N ASP A 26 -3.24 1.83 -1.70
CA ASP A 26 -3.27 2.29 -3.08
C ASP A 26 -2.27 3.45 -3.29
N LEU A 27 -1.88 3.65 -4.55
CA LEU A 27 -0.93 4.69 -4.94
C LEU A 27 -1.64 5.94 -5.47
N ASP A 28 -2.36 5.83 -6.58
CA ASP A 28 -2.78 6.96 -7.40
C ASP A 28 -4.09 7.58 -6.90
N GLY A 29 -3.96 8.72 -6.24
CA GLY A 29 -5.08 9.40 -5.59
C GLY A 29 -5.05 9.18 -4.09
N THR A 30 -4.41 8.09 -3.65
CA THR A 30 -4.21 7.70 -2.26
C THR A 30 -2.86 8.17 -1.70
N LEU A 31 -1.78 7.43 -1.93
CA LEU A 31 -0.44 7.79 -1.42
C LEU A 31 0.15 8.99 -2.17
N ALA A 32 -0.05 9.01 -3.48
CA ALA A 32 0.38 10.08 -4.38
C ALA A 32 -0.82 10.92 -4.84
N LYS A 33 -0.59 12.22 -5.06
CA LYS A 33 -1.55 13.08 -5.76
C LYS A 33 -1.79 12.54 -7.16
N TYR A 34 -3.04 12.62 -7.62
CA TYR A 34 -3.42 12.18 -8.96
C TYR A 34 -4.20 13.27 -9.68
N ASP A 35 -3.66 13.70 -10.82
CA ASP A 35 -4.23 14.73 -11.70
C ASP A 35 -4.38 14.24 -13.15
N GLY A 36 -4.40 12.91 -13.33
CA GLY A 36 -4.56 12.24 -14.62
C GLY A 36 -3.39 11.33 -14.99
N TRP A 37 -3.61 10.44 -15.96
CA TRP A 37 -2.59 9.50 -16.41
C TRP A 37 -1.49 10.20 -17.21
N LYS A 38 -0.24 10.08 -16.74
CA LYS A 38 0.97 10.64 -17.38
C LYS A 38 2.00 9.57 -17.77
N GLY A 39 1.59 8.30 -17.74
CA GLY A 39 2.45 7.15 -18.03
C GLY A 39 2.81 6.31 -16.81
N PHE A 40 3.31 5.12 -17.08
CA PHE A 40 3.52 4.05 -16.09
C PHE A 40 4.49 4.42 -14.96
N THR A 41 5.53 5.20 -15.25
CA THR A 41 6.57 5.58 -14.29
C THR A 41 6.42 7.00 -13.75
N ASN A 42 5.40 7.75 -14.18
CA ASN A 42 5.14 9.10 -13.69
C ASN A 42 4.22 9.04 -12.47
N ILE A 43 4.76 9.28 -11.27
CA ILE A 43 4.04 9.25 -9.99
C ILE A 43 3.96 10.68 -9.45
N GLY A 44 2.78 11.11 -9.00
CA GLY A 44 2.58 12.45 -8.45
C GLY A 44 3.26 12.65 -7.09
N GLU A 45 3.34 13.89 -6.64
CA GLU A 45 3.86 14.23 -5.31
C GLU A 45 3.14 13.46 -4.20
N PRO A 46 3.81 13.08 -3.11
CA PRO A 46 3.16 12.35 -2.03
C PRO A 46 2.13 13.24 -1.33
N ARG A 47 1.11 12.58 -0.77
CA ARG A 47 0.20 13.20 0.18
C ARG A 47 0.81 13.14 1.58
N MET A 48 1.13 14.29 2.17
CA MET A 48 1.77 14.37 3.49
C MET A 48 0.96 13.68 4.60
N GLU A 49 -0.37 13.72 4.51
CA GLU A 49 -1.27 13.01 5.42
C GLU A 49 -1.07 11.49 5.36
N MET A 50 -0.89 10.94 4.15
CA MET A 50 -0.61 9.53 3.96
C MET A 50 0.79 9.16 4.44
N MET A 51 1.80 9.99 4.18
CA MET A 51 3.14 9.77 4.73
C MET A 51 3.10 9.71 6.26
N THR A 52 2.36 10.62 6.90
CA THR A 52 2.19 10.64 8.35
C THR A 52 1.51 9.35 8.84
N ARG A 53 0.44 8.94 8.16
CA ARG A 53 -0.27 7.70 8.47
C ARG A 53 0.61 6.46 8.33
N LEU A 54 1.35 6.30 7.23
CA LEU A 54 2.21 5.14 7.03
C LEU A 54 3.36 5.09 8.04
N ASN A 55 3.90 6.24 8.43
CA ASN A 55 4.88 6.30 9.53
C ASN A 55 4.30 5.82 10.87
N GLN A 56 3.03 6.15 11.17
CA GLN A 56 2.35 5.63 12.36
C GLN A 56 2.13 4.12 12.27
N GLU A 57 1.70 3.63 11.12
CA GLU A 57 1.51 2.20 10.86
C GLU A 57 2.82 1.42 11.02
N HIS A 58 3.92 1.95 10.45
CA HIS A 58 5.25 1.36 10.58
C HIS A 58 5.71 1.33 12.04
N LYS A 59 5.56 2.44 12.78
CA LYS A 59 5.88 2.51 14.22
C LYS A 59 5.05 1.56 15.07
N ALA A 60 3.80 1.30 14.68
CA ALA A 60 2.94 0.32 15.33
C ALA A 60 3.28 -1.14 14.97
N GLY A 61 4.26 -1.35 14.08
CA GLY A 61 4.65 -2.67 13.61
C GLY A 61 3.70 -3.26 12.58
N SER A 62 2.85 -2.48 11.93
CA SER A 62 2.03 -2.96 10.79
C SER A 62 2.92 -3.37 9.62
N TYR A 63 2.47 -4.34 8.82
CA TYR A 63 3.05 -4.70 7.53
C TYR A 63 2.40 -3.84 6.45
N ILE A 64 3.20 -3.03 5.74
CA ILE A 64 2.73 -2.06 4.76
C ILE A 64 3.00 -2.60 3.35
N MET A 65 1.93 -2.83 2.61
CA MET A 65 1.96 -3.37 1.25
C MET A 65 1.44 -2.31 0.28
N ILE A 66 2.23 -1.95 -0.73
CA ILE A 66 1.78 -1.11 -1.83
C ILE A 66 0.97 -1.98 -2.80
N PHE A 67 -0.31 -1.65 -2.97
CA PHE A 67 -1.23 -2.40 -3.80
C PHE A 67 -1.81 -1.47 -4.87
N THR A 68 -1.24 -1.50 -6.07
CA THR A 68 -1.59 -0.58 -7.16
C THR A 68 -1.84 -1.29 -8.48
N CYS A 69 -2.80 -0.80 -9.26
CA CYS A 69 -3.05 -1.27 -10.63
C CYS A 69 -1.89 -0.95 -11.61
N ARG A 70 -0.91 -0.11 -11.23
CA ARG A 70 0.24 0.18 -12.12
C ARG A 70 1.05 -1.07 -12.48
N VAL A 71 1.05 -2.08 -11.61
CA VAL A 71 1.76 -3.34 -11.80
C VAL A 71 0.87 -4.48 -12.35
N THR A 72 -0.37 -4.18 -12.76
CA THR A 72 -1.32 -5.19 -13.30
C THR A 72 -1.40 -5.17 -14.83
N SER A 73 -0.27 -4.97 -15.53
CA SER A 73 -0.26 -4.84 -17.00
C SER A 73 -0.41 -6.19 -17.72
N PRO A 74 -1.31 -6.33 -18.72
CA PRO A 74 -1.52 -7.58 -19.47
C PRO A 74 -0.28 -8.08 -20.23
N THR A 75 0.65 -7.19 -20.54
CA THR A 75 1.80 -7.52 -21.39
C THR A 75 3.07 -7.83 -20.60
N ASN A 76 3.06 -7.73 -19.26
CA ASN A 76 4.16 -7.92 -18.28
C ASN A 76 5.47 -7.14 -18.54
N LYS A 77 5.73 -6.64 -19.75
CA LYS A 77 6.99 -6.02 -20.18
C LYS A 77 7.30 -4.70 -19.47
N VAL A 78 6.28 -3.96 -19.04
CA VAL A 78 6.45 -2.66 -18.36
C VAL A 78 6.61 -2.81 -16.84
N ILE A 79 6.22 -3.95 -16.26
CA ILE A 79 6.18 -4.15 -14.81
C ILE A 79 7.54 -3.89 -14.15
N PRO A 80 8.68 -4.40 -14.67
CA PRO A 80 9.98 -4.15 -14.05
C PRO A 80 10.34 -2.66 -13.97
N ALA A 81 10.03 -1.88 -15.00
CA ALA A 81 10.28 -0.44 -15.02
C ALA A 81 9.37 0.31 -14.03
N VAL A 82 8.11 -0.14 -13.90
CA VAL A 82 7.16 0.40 -12.92
C VAL A 82 7.60 0.12 -11.50
N VAL A 83 7.98 -1.13 -11.20
CA VAL A 83 8.46 -1.51 -9.86
C VAL A 83 9.68 -0.69 -9.48
N LYS A 84 10.67 -0.56 -10.38
CA LYS A 84 11.83 0.29 -10.14
C LYS A 84 11.46 1.75 -9.86
N ALA A 85 10.51 2.30 -10.61
CA ALA A 85 10.05 3.67 -10.38
C ALA A 85 9.32 3.83 -9.04
N LEU A 86 8.55 2.81 -8.61
CA LEU A 86 7.89 2.80 -7.31
C LEU A 86 8.91 2.70 -6.16
N GLU A 87 9.88 1.79 -6.26
CA GLU A 87 10.95 1.64 -5.26
C GLU A 87 11.71 2.96 -5.09
N GLN A 88 12.13 3.58 -6.20
CA GLN A 88 12.81 4.88 -6.17
C GLN A 88 11.92 5.96 -5.55
N TYR A 89 10.64 6.02 -5.92
CA TYR A 89 9.70 6.98 -5.35
C TYR A 89 9.55 6.81 -3.83
N LEU A 90 9.39 5.57 -3.36
CA LEU A 90 9.25 5.28 -1.93
C LEU A 90 10.54 5.62 -1.17
N GLU A 91 11.70 5.36 -1.76
CA GLU A 91 13.00 5.71 -1.19
C GLU A 91 13.22 7.23 -1.13
N ASP A 92 13.03 7.95 -2.24
CA ASP A 92 13.24 9.40 -2.36
C ASP A 92 12.43 10.18 -1.33
N TRP A 93 11.21 9.71 -1.04
CA TRP A 93 10.31 10.33 -0.07
C TRP A 93 10.41 9.73 1.34
N GLY A 94 11.25 8.71 1.55
CA GLY A 94 11.40 8.04 2.84
C GLY A 94 10.09 7.40 3.34
N ILE A 95 9.29 6.84 2.43
CA ILE A 95 8.00 6.23 2.74
C ILE A 95 8.24 4.78 3.19
N PRO A 96 7.83 4.38 4.40
CA PRO A 96 8.01 3.01 4.85
C PRO A 96 7.08 2.05 4.11
N TYR A 97 7.63 0.94 3.64
CA TYR A 97 6.88 -0.18 3.06
C TYR A 97 7.64 -1.50 3.30
N ASP A 98 6.91 -2.62 3.30
CA ASP A 98 7.47 -3.97 3.39
C ASP A 98 7.42 -4.71 2.04
N GLU A 99 6.42 -4.42 1.18
CA GLU A 99 6.22 -5.09 -0.11
C GLU A 99 5.52 -4.20 -1.14
N ILE A 100 5.85 -4.39 -2.43
CA ILE A 100 5.01 -4.00 -3.57
C ILE A 100 4.32 -5.28 -4.07
N TRP A 101 2.99 -5.32 -4.04
CA TRP A 101 2.24 -6.53 -4.40
C TRP A 101 2.32 -6.82 -5.91
N LEU A 102 2.99 -7.92 -6.27
CA LEU A 102 3.10 -8.41 -7.66
C LEU A 102 2.31 -9.69 -7.92
N GLY A 103 1.54 -10.15 -6.92
CA GLY A 103 0.73 -11.35 -7.02
C GLY A 103 -0.52 -11.16 -7.90
N THR A 104 -1.25 -12.25 -8.09
CA THR A 104 -2.51 -12.23 -8.84
C THR A 104 -3.70 -11.99 -7.90
N GLY A 105 -4.68 -11.20 -8.39
CA GLY A 105 -5.88 -10.90 -7.63
C GLY A 105 -5.67 -9.97 -6.44
N LYS A 106 -6.61 -10.02 -5.50
CA LYS A 106 -6.63 -9.15 -4.31
C LYS A 106 -5.79 -9.80 -3.19
N PRO A 107 -4.73 -9.14 -2.70
CA PRO A 107 -3.94 -9.67 -1.58
C PRO A 107 -4.79 -9.71 -0.32
N TYR A 108 -4.44 -10.58 0.63
CA TYR A 108 -5.00 -10.49 1.98
C TYR A 108 -4.49 -9.22 2.67
N ALA A 109 -5.38 -8.44 3.26
CA ALA A 109 -5.03 -7.32 4.14
C ALA A 109 -6.10 -7.14 5.22
N ASN A 110 -5.69 -6.65 6.39
CA ASN A 110 -6.62 -6.25 7.45
C ASN A 110 -7.33 -4.94 7.12
N VAL A 111 -6.63 -4.03 6.42
CA VAL A 111 -7.16 -2.74 5.98
C VAL A 111 -6.67 -2.42 4.58
N TYR A 112 -7.56 -1.85 3.76
CA TYR A 112 -7.24 -1.20 2.50
C TYR A 112 -7.39 0.31 2.69
N ILE A 113 -6.35 1.07 2.32
CA ILE A 113 -6.42 2.53 2.24
C ILE A 113 -6.41 2.85 0.75
N ASP A 114 -7.50 3.42 0.26
CA ASP A 114 -7.77 3.58 -1.17
C ASP A 114 -8.77 4.72 -1.36
N ASP A 115 -8.44 5.70 -2.21
CA ASP A 115 -9.24 6.88 -2.49
C ASP A 115 -10.57 6.54 -3.18
N LYS A 116 -10.66 5.36 -3.80
CA LYS A 116 -11.84 4.83 -4.49
C LYS A 116 -12.55 3.74 -3.69
N ALA A 117 -12.16 3.49 -2.44
CA ALA A 117 -12.89 2.58 -1.58
C ALA A 117 -14.21 3.17 -1.10
N SER A 118 -15.31 2.47 -1.38
CA SER A 118 -16.62 2.73 -0.80
C SER A 118 -16.97 1.65 0.22
N ARG A 119 -17.07 2.03 1.49
CA ARG A 119 -17.44 1.10 2.58
C ARG A 119 -18.97 0.99 2.65
N VAL A 120 -19.47 -0.24 2.61
CA VAL A 120 -20.91 -0.50 2.78
C VAL A 120 -21.40 0.09 4.12
N GLY A 121 -22.47 0.90 4.05
CA GLY A 121 -23.06 1.56 5.22
C GLY A 121 -22.34 2.84 5.69
N CYS A 122 -21.32 3.30 4.97
CA CYS A 122 -20.65 4.58 5.22
C CYS A 122 -21.42 5.71 4.51
N ALA A 123 -22.09 6.56 5.27
CA ALA A 123 -22.88 7.66 4.71
C ALA A 123 -22.01 8.66 3.94
N GLU A 124 -20.80 8.94 4.43
CA GLU A 124 -19.84 9.81 3.77
C GLU A 124 -19.35 9.23 2.44
N CYS A 125 -19.16 7.91 2.39
CA CYS A 125 -18.73 7.20 1.18
C CYS A 125 -19.85 7.20 0.13
N ILE A 126 -21.10 7.00 0.54
CA ILE A 126 -22.26 7.07 -0.36
C ILE A 126 -22.40 8.48 -0.95
N ALA A 127 -22.29 9.52 -0.12
CA ALA A 127 -22.32 10.91 -0.58
C ALA A 127 -21.17 11.23 -1.53
N HIS A 128 -19.96 10.70 -1.27
CA HIS A 128 -18.82 10.83 -2.16
C HIS A 128 -19.09 10.15 -3.51
N ASP A 129 -19.58 8.92 -3.52
CA ASP A 129 -19.87 8.15 -4.74
C ASP A 129 -20.90 8.88 -5.63
N GLU A 130 -21.96 9.42 -5.03
CA GLU A 130 -22.98 10.23 -5.73
C GLU A 130 -22.37 11.49 -6.36
N ALA A 131 -21.51 12.20 -5.61
CA ALA A 131 -20.81 13.36 -6.12
C ALA A 131 -19.87 13.02 -7.30
N VAL A 132 -19.16 11.89 -7.23
CA VAL A 132 -18.28 11.42 -8.33
C VAL A 132 -19.10 11.08 -9.58
N ARG A 133 -20.24 10.38 -9.44
CA ARG A 133 -21.12 10.04 -10.58
C ARG A 133 -21.60 11.26 -11.35
N SER A 134 -21.82 12.39 -10.68
CA SER A 134 -22.30 13.62 -11.31
C SER A 134 -21.25 14.38 -12.14
N ARG A 135 -19.97 13.98 -12.06
CA ARG A 135 -18.84 14.60 -12.77
C ARG A 135 -18.45 13.89 -14.06
N GLY A 136 -19.09 12.75 -14.37
CA GLY A 136 -18.87 11.94 -15.57
C GLY A 136 -19.81 12.29 -16.70
#